data_AF-A0A820REJ2-F1
#
_entry.id   AF-A0A820REJ2-F1
#
_cell.length_a   1.000
_cell.length_b   1.000
_cell.length_c   1.000
_cell.angle_alpha   90.00
_cell.angle_beta   90.00
_cell.angle_gamma   90.00
#
_symmetry.space_group_name_H-M   'P 1'
#
loop_
_entity.id
_entity.type
_entity.pdbx_description
1 polymer ?
#
loop_
_entity_poly.entity_id
_entity_poly.type
_entity_poly.pdbx_seq_one_letter_code
_entity_poly.pdbx_strand_id
1 'polypeptide(L)'
;MVPIALYVSLDLVRVLQMYTIARDKKLRYEHAISCRTFTINEDLGQIGYVFSDKTGTLTQNKLVFKVMSIGGMQYSQRYEL
;
A
#
# COMPACT_ATOMS: atom_id res chain seq x y z
N MET A 1 -30.96 -22.51 -11.38
CA MET A 1 -30.09 -23.02 -10.29
C MET A 1 -28.65 -22.73 -10.68
N VAL A 2 -27.87 -22.10 -9.80
CA VAL A 2 -26.43 -21.88 -10.04
C VAL A 2 -25.68 -23.16 -9.65
N PRO A 3 -24.73 -23.65 -10.47
CA PRO A 3 -24.02 -24.89 -10.17
C PRO A 3 -23.06 -24.73 -8.99
N ILE A 4 -23.06 -25.71 -8.08
CA ILE A 4 -22.15 -25.77 -6.92
C ILE A 4 -20.67 -25.70 -7.33
N ALA A 5 -20.33 -26.30 -8.48
CA ALA A 5 -18.99 -26.26 -9.04
C ALA A 5 -18.48 -24.82 -9.30
N LEU A 6 -19.37 -23.89 -9.68
CA LEU A 6 -18.99 -22.50 -9.95
C LEU A 6 -18.46 -21.81 -8.69
N TYR A 7 -19.11 -22.00 -7.55
CA TYR A 7 -18.68 -21.41 -6.27
C TYR A 7 -17.30 -21.93 -5.85
N VAL A 8 -17.10 -23.25 -5.93
CA VAL A 8 -15.82 -23.88 -5.58
C VAL A 8 -14.69 -23.42 -6.51
N SER A 9 -14.98 -23.29 -7.81
CA SER A 9 -13.99 -22.77 -8.78
C SER A 9 -13.59 -21.32 -8.51
N LEU A 10 -14.55 -20.45 -8.16
CA LEU A 10 -14.27 -19.05 -7.83
C LEU A 10 -13.38 -18.92 -6.58
N ASP A 11 -13.66 -19.70 -5.54
CA ASP A 11 -12.85 -19.68 -4.32
C ASP A 11 -11.42 -20.17 -4.57
N LEU A 12 -11.24 -21.17 -5.42
CA LEU A 12 -9.90 -21.66 -5.81
C LEU A 12 -9.11 -20.59 -6.56
N VAL A 13 -9.75 -19.86 -7.48
CA VAL A 13 -9.10 -18.76 -8.22
C VAL A 13 -8.66 -17.65 -7.26
N ARG A 14 -9.49 -17.27 -6.29
CA ARG A 14 -9.17 -16.24 -5.29
C ARG A 14 -7.96 -16.62 -4.43
N VAL A 15 -7.84 -17.90 -4.05
CA VAL A 15 -6.69 -18.42 -3.31
C VAL A 15 -5.40 -18.33 -4.14
N LEU A 16 -5.44 -18.72 -5.42
CA LEU A 16 -4.29 -18.62 -6.32
C LEU A 16 -3.83 -17.17 -6.53
N GLN A 17 -4.78 -16.25 -6.69
CA GLN A 17 -4.48 -14.81 -6.81
C GLN A 17 -3.81 -14.27 -5.55
N MET A 18 -4.34 -14.60 -4.36
CA MET A 18 -3.75 -14.19 -3.10
C MET A 18 -2.31 -14.70 -2.95
N TYR A 19 -2.07 -15.97 -3.31
CA TYR A 19 -0.74 -16.56 -3.27
C TYR A 19 0.26 -15.84 -4.19
N THR A 20 -0.22 -15.36 -5.34
CA THR A 20 0.59 -14.62 -6.31
C THR A 20 0.98 -13.25 -5.76
N ILE A 21 0.03 -12.52 -5.17
CA ILE A 21 0.27 -11.20 -4.55
C ILE A 21 1.23 -11.32 -3.37
N ALA A 22 1.04 -12.31 -2.49
CA ALA A 22 1.91 -12.53 -1.34
C ALA A 22 3.37 -12.87 -1.72
N ARG A 23 3.59 -13.40 -2.94
CA ARG A 23 4.90 -13.76 -3.47
C ARG A 23 5.55 -12.68 -4.35
N ASP A 24 4.86 -11.59 -4.62
CA ASP A 24 5.40 -10.51 -5.44
C ASP A 24 6.56 -9.81 -4.71
N LYS A 25 7.74 -9.83 -5.33
CA LYS A 25 8.96 -9.20 -4.79
C LYS A 25 8.91 -7.68 -4.85
N LYS A 26 8.18 -7.09 -5.80
CA LYS A 26 8.10 -5.62 -5.98
C LYS A 26 7.29 -4.95 -4.88
N LEU A 27 6.34 -5.69 -4.32
CA LEU A 27 5.46 -5.23 -3.26
C LEU A 27 6.07 -5.40 -1.86
N ARG A 28 7.30 -5.90 -1.77
CA ARG A 28 7.99 -6.18 -0.52
C ARG A 28 8.92 -5.02 -0.14
N TYR A 29 8.63 -4.35 0.98
CA TYR A 29 9.52 -3.35 1.56
C TYR A 29 10.41 -3.98 2.64
N GLU A 30 9.83 -4.37 3.77
CA GLU A 30 10.55 -4.99 4.89
C GLU A 30 10.05 -6.42 5.16
N HIS A 31 8.73 -6.60 5.11
CA HIS A 31 8.03 -7.87 5.28
C HIS A 31 7.20 -8.18 4.04
N ALA A 32 6.90 -9.47 3.82
CA ALA A 32 5.97 -9.87 2.77
C ALA A 32 4.57 -9.33 3.07
N ILE A 33 3.82 -8.94 2.04
CA ILE A 33 2.43 -8.51 2.20
C ILE A 33 1.61 -9.68 2.74
N SER A 34 0.87 -9.43 3.82
CA SER A 34 -0.07 -10.38 4.39
C SER A 34 -1.49 -10.03 3.94
N CYS A 35 -2.03 -10.81 3.01
CA CYS A 35 -3.44 -10.76 2.65
C CYS A 35 -4.25 -11.54 3.69
N ARG A 36 -5.07 -10.86 4.49
CA ARG A 36 -5.86 -11.49 5.57
C ARG A 36 -7.24 -11.97 5.11
N THR A 37 -7.69 -11.58 3.92
CA THR A 37 -9.03 -11.88 3.41
C THR A 37 -8.96 -12.15 1.90
N PHE A 38 -9.53 -13.27 1.48
CA PHE A 38 -9.42 -13.77 0.10
C PHE A 38 -10.39 -13.09 -0.90
N THR A 39 -11.41 -12.37 -0.41
CA THR A 39 -12.41 -11.69 -1.26
C THR A 39 -11.96 -10.32 -1.75
N ILE A 40 -10.95 -9.71 -1.12
CA ILE A 40 -10.55 -8.32 -1.37
C ILE A 40 -9.89 -8.14 -2.75
N ASN A 41 -9.39 -9.20 -3.38
CA ASN A 41 -8.69 -9.10 -4.67
C ASN A 41 -9.58 -8.57 -5.80
N GLU A 42 -10.86 -8.95 -5.82
CA GLU A 42 -11.83 -8.45 -6.81
C GLU A 42 -12.23 -7.00 -6.51
N ASP A 43 -12.45 -6.69 -5.22
CA ASP A 43 -12.82 -5.36 -4.76
C ASP A 43 -11.72 -4.31 -5.04
N LEU A 44 -10.44 -4.70 -4.89
CA LEU A 44 -9.29 -3.86 -5.19
C LEU A 44 -9.24 -3.40 -6.66
N GLY A 45 -9.77 -4.19 -7.59
CA GLY A 45 -9.87 -3.81 -8.99
C GLY A 45 -10.96 -2.77 -9.29
N GLN A 46 -11.86 -2.53 -8.33
CA GLN A 46 -13.05 -1.68 -8.48
C GLN A 46 -13.01 -0.43 -7.59
N ILE A 47 -11.98 -0.24 -6.76
CA ILE A 47 -11.89 0.93 -5.89
C ILE A 47 -11.80 2.22 -6.71
N GLY A 48 -12.69 3.17 -6.43
CA GLY A 48 -12.68 4.50 -7.05
C GLY A 48 -12.07 5.60 -6.19
N TYR A 49 -11.99 5.37 -4.87
CA TYR A 49 -11.51 6.35 -3.89
C TYR A 49 -10.58 5.68 -2.89
N VAL A 50 -9.49 6.37 -2.55
CA VAL A 50 -8.56 5.95 -1.50
C VAL A 50 -8.59 7.00 -0.41
N PHE A 51 -9.08 6.61 0.76
CA PHE A 51 -8.97 7.43 1.96
C PHE A 51 -7.65 7.09 2.64
N SER A 52 -6.78 8.09 2.79
CA SER A 52 -5.49 7.92 3.45
C SER A 52 -5.42 8.78 4.70
N ASP A 53 -4.89 8.20 5.78
CA ASP A 53 -4.55 8.97 6.96
C ASP A 53 -3.26 9.78 6.71
N LYS A 54 -3.13 10.92 7.36
CA LYS A 54 -1.96 11.79 7.20
C LYS A 54 -0.76 11.23 7.96
N THR A 55 -0.93 10.97 9.25
CA THR A 55 0.18 10.62 10.14
C THR A 55 0.40 9.12 10.11
N GLY A 56 1.64 8.68 9.84
CA GLY A 56 1.97 7.25 9.79
C GLY A 56 1.67 6.56 8.45
N THR A 57 0.88 7.19 7.56
CA THR A 57 0.72 6.72 6.16
C THR A 57 1.43 7.67 5.19
N LEU A 58 1.02 8.94 5.10
CA LEU A 58 1.65 9.91 4.20
C LEU A 58 2.96 10.47 4.75
N THR A 59 3.01 10.72 6.06
CA THR A 59 4.20 11.25 6.72
C THR A 59 4.78 10.26 7.71
N GLN A 60 6.09 10.02 7.62
CA GLN A 60 6.83 9.41 8.71
C GLN A 60 6.84 10.38 9.91
N ASN A 61 6.79 9.86 11.13
CA ASN A 61 6.90 10.67 12.34
C ASN A 61 8.35 11.12 12.59
N LYS A 62 8.91 11.85 11.61
CA LYS A 62 10.27 12.37 11.61
C LYS A 62 10.25 13.76 10.99
N LEU A 63 10.51 14.77 11.82
CA LEU A 63 10.63 16.15 11.39
C LEU A 63 12.10 16.48 11.14
N VAL A 64 12.39 16.95 9.94
CA VAL A 64 13.75 17.33 9.53
C VAL A 64 13.75 18.82 9.21
N PHE A 65 14.63 19.56 9.87
CA PHE A 65 14.84 20.97 9.59
C PHE A 65 15.43 21.14 8.19
N LYS A 66 14.78 21.91 7.33
CA LYS A 66 15.27 22.14 5.96
C LYS A 66 15.86 23.54 5.77
N VAL A 67 15.11 24.58 6.13
CA VAL A 67 15.45 25.97 5.83
C VAL A 67 14.96 26.87 6.97
N MET A 68 15.70 27.94 7.23
CA MET A 68 15.27 29.05 8.10
C MET A 68 15.63 30.38 7.46
N SER A 69 14.84 31.41 7.72
CA SER A 69 15.11 32.79 7.30
C SER A 69 15.36 33.67 8.52
N ILE A 70 16.48 34.38 8.55
CA ILE A 70 16.84 35.33 9.62
C ILE A 70 17.23 36.66 8.97
N GLY A 71 16.56 37.74 9.34
CA GLY A 71 16.87 39.09 8.85
C GLY A 71 16.76 39.25 7.32
N GLY A 72 15.91 38.44 6.66
CA GLY A 72 15.77 38.43 5.20
C GLY A 72 16.78 37.53 4.46
N MET A 73 17.75 36.93 5.16
CA MET A 73 18.66 35.95 4.58
C MET A 73 18.18 34.53 4.83
N GLN A 74 18.14 33.71 3.77
CA GLN A 74 17.74 32.32 3.84
C GLN A 74 18.94 31.41 4.08
N TYR A 75 18.86 30.61 5.14
CA TYR A 75 19.81 29.58 5.52
C TYR A 75 19.18 28.22 5.18
N SER A 76 19.63 27.63 4.08
CA SER A 76 19.30 26.26 3.72
C SER A 76 20.56 25.42 3.73
N GLN A 77 20.55 24.30 4.46
CA GLN A 77 21.60 23.30 4.31
C GLN A 77 21.26 22.42 3.12
N ARG A 78 22.14 22.35 2.12
CA ARG A 78 21.94 21.50 0.94
C ARG A 78 22.07 20.05 1.41
N TYR A 79 20.94 19.36 1.51
CA TYR A 79 20.92 17.92 1.72
C TYR A 79 21.40 17.26 0.42
N GLU A 80 22.61 16.72 0.42
CA GLU A 80 22.99 15.67 -0.52
C GLU A 80 22.31 14.38 -0.04
N LEU A 81 21.43 13.84 -0.88
CA LEU A 81 20.76 12.56 -0.69
C LEU A 81 21.64 11.43 -1.22
#